data_AF-A0A7W4CIS6-F1
#
_entry.id   AF-A0A7W4CIS6-F1
#
_cell.length_a   1.000
_cell.length_b   1.000
_cell.length_c   1.000
_cell.angle_alpha   90.00
_cell.angle_beta   90.00
_cell.angle_gamma   90.00
#
_symmetry.space_group_name_H-M   'P 1'
#
loop_
_entity.id
_entity.type
_entity.pdbx_description
1 polymer ?
#
loop_
_entity_poly.entity_id
_entity_poly.type
_entity_poly.pdbx_seq_one_letter_code
_entity_poly.pdbx_strand_id
1 'polypeptide(L)'
;MIGDYALPAALAVTLPGVLAWLAGRRFGLAGLLAVMIFIGVIAVIGWNLTRDVLTGDDQLRRSSIIFFVVVPGIVSVVLGAIAGFWEAHRRRL
;
A
#
# COMPACT_ATOMS: atom_id res chain seq x y z
N MET A 1 -1.43 -26.45 -4.45
CA MET A 1 -0.41 -25.64 -5.16
C MET A 1 -0.83 -24.18 -5.28
N ILE A 2 -1.86 -23.79 -6.05
CA ILE A 2 -2.30 -22.38 -6.13
C ILE A 2 -2.99 -21.92 -4.82
N GLY A 3 -3.79 -22.77 -4.19
CA GLY A 3 -4.50 -22.46 -2.94
C GLY A 3 -3.59 -22.13 -1.76
N ASP A 4 -2.36 -22.68 -1.74
CA ASP A 4 -1.40 -22.51 -0.64
C ASP A 4 -0.82 -21.08 -0.60
N TYR A 5 -0.75 -20.41 -1.75
CA TYR A 5 -0.25 -19.04 -1.90
C TYR A 5 -1.37 -18.00 -2.03
N ALA A 6 -2.61 -18.43 -2.26
CA ALA A 6 -3.76 -17.54 -2.40
C ALA A 6 -4.00 -16.70 -1.14
N LEU A 7 -3.95 -17.33 0.03
CA LEU A 7 -4.14 -16.63 1.31
C LEU A 7 -3.00 -15.63 1.60
N PRO A 8 -1.71 -16.02 1.55
CA PRO A 8 -0.60 -15.06 1.71
C PRO A 8 -0.66 -13.89 0.72
N ALA A 9 -1.00 -14.14 -0.55
CA ALA A 9 -1.12 -13.10 -1.56
C ALA A 9 -2.29 -12.15 -1.27
N ALA A 10 -3.45 -12.69 -0.89
CA ALA A 10 -4.59 -11.88 -0.49
C ALA A 10 -4.25 -11.01 0.73
N LEU A 11 -3.57 -11.57 1.74
CA LEU A 11 -3.15 -10.83 2.92
C LEU A 11 -2.13 -9.74 2.58
N ALA A 12 -1.12 -10.03 1.76
CA ALA A 12 -0.09 -9.07 1.36
C ALA A 12 -0.69 -7.83 0.67
N VAL A 13 -1.77 -8.00 -0.08
CA VAL A 13 -2.43 -6.88 -0.78
C VAL A 13 -3.50 -6.21 0.09
N THR A 14 -4.22 -6.93 0.95
CA THR A 14 -5.37 -6.38 1.70
C THR A 14 -5.01 -5.82 3.07
N LEU A 15 -4.08 -6.43 3.82
CA LEU A 15 -3.69 -5.94 5.14
C LEU A 15 -3.25 -4.48 5.15
N PRO A 16 -2.41 -4.02 4.21
CA PRO A 16 -1.99 -2.62 4.18
C PRO A 16 -3.18 -1.65 4.13
N GLY A 17 -4.20 -1.96 3.32
CA GLY A 17 -5.43 -1.19 3.24
C GLY A 17 -6.25 -1.23 4.52
N VAL A 18 -6.37 -2.39 5.16
CA VAL A 18 -7.07 -2.52 6.46
C VAL A 18 -6.39 -1.68 7.55
N LEU A 19 -5.06 -1.69 7.61
CA LEU A 19 -4.30 -0.87 8.55
C LEU A 19 -4.48 0.62 8.28
N ALA A 20 -4.45 1.02 7.01
CA ALA A 20 -4.68 2.41 6.60
C ALA A 20 -6.11 2.87 6.92
N TRP A 21 -7.10 2.01 6.73
CA TRP A 21 -8.49 2.25 7.13
C TRP A 21 -8.62 2.41 8.64
N LEU A 22 -8.01 1.54 9.44
CA LEU A 22 -8.00 1.67 10.90
C LEU A 22 -7.39 3.00 11.35
N ALA A 23 -6.27 3.40 10.74
CA ALA A 23 -5.62 4.68 11.03
C ALA A 23 -6.53 5.86 10.68
N GLY A 24 -7.10 5.87 9.48
CA GLY A 24 -8.05 6.92 9.03
C GLY A 24 -9.31 6.98 9.89
N ARG A 25 -9.88 5.84 10.26
CA ARG A 25 -11.08 5.74 11.10
C ARG A 25 -10.82 6.26 12.53
N ARG A 26 -9.66 5.95 13.10
CA ARG A 26 -9.33 6.31 14.49
C ARG A 26 -8.89 7.76 14.63
N PHE A 27 -8.07 8.24 13.69
CA PHE A 27 -7.42 9.55 13.79
C PHE A 27 -8.00 10.61 12.83
N GLY A 28 -8.95 10.24 11.97
CA GLY A 28 -9.55 11.14 10.99
C GLY A 28 -8.51 11.71 10.03
N LEU A 29 -8.49 13.03 9.86
CA LEU A 29 -7.57 13.71 8.95
C LEU A 29 -6.10 13.43 9.28
N ALA A 30 -5.74 13.37 10.58
CA ALA A 30 -4.37 13.07 10.99
C ALA A 30 -3.93 11.66 10.53
N GLY A 31 -4.85 10.69 10.55
CA GLY A 31 -4.59 9.34 10.04
C GLY A 31 -4.37 9.33 8.53
N LEU A 32 -5.19 10.07 7.77
CA LEU A 32 -5.02 10.22 6.32
C LEU A 32 -3.67 10.87 5.97
N LEU A 33 -3.30 11.95 6.67
CA LEU A 33 -2.02 12.63 6.47
C LEU A 33 -0.83 11.73 6.82
N ALA A 34 -0.91 10.95 7.90
CA ALA A 34 0.14 10.00 8.26
C ALA A 34 0.33 8.93 7.15
N VAL A 35 -0.75 8.45 6.55
CA VAL A 35 -0.68 7.51 5.41
C VAL A 35 -0.02 8.16 4.20
N MET A 36 -0.34 9.43 3.89
CA MET A 36 0.31 10.16 2.80
C MET A 36 1.82 10.32 3.02
N ILE A 37 2.23 10.66 4.24
CA ILE A 37 3.66 10.74 4.61
C ILE A 37 4.33 9.38 4.43
N PHE A 38 3.69 8.30 4.88
CA PHE A 38 4.21 6.94 4.73
C PHE A 38 4.40 6.55 3.26
N ILE A 39 3.44 6.86 2.38
CA ILE A 39 3.57 6.62 0.93
C ILE A 39 4.71 7.46 0.35
N GLY A 40 4.86 8.72 0.78
CA GLY A 40 5.98 9.57 0.38
C GLY A 40 7.33 8.95 0.74
N VAL A 41 7.47 8.41 1.96
CA VAL A 41 8.68 7.70 2.40
C VAL A 41 8.94 6.46 1.52
N ILE A 42 7.91 5.65 1.24
CA ILE A 42 8.04 4.50 0.34
C ILE A 42 8.50 4.94 -1.05
N ALA A 43 7.97 6.03 -1.59
CA ALA A 43 8.35 6.53 -2.91
C ALA A 43 9.82 6.98 -2.96
N VAL A 44 10.29 7.69 -1.92
CA VAL A 44 11.70 8.12 -1.82
C VAL A 44 12.65 6.93 -1.68
N ILE A 45 12.30 5.94 -0.86
CA ILE A 45 13.10 4.72 -0.70
C ILE A 45 13.08 3.91 -2.00
N GLY A 46 11.90 3.72 -2.57
CA GLY A 46 11.70 3.01 -3.84
C GLY A 46 12.53 3.60 -4.96
N TRP A 47 12.50 4.93 -5.11
CA TRP A 47 13.35 5.64 -6.07
C TRP A 47 14.83 5.30 -5.88
N ASN A 48 15.36 5.39 -4.65
CA ASN A 48 16.76 5.07 -4.41
C ASN A 48 17.12 3.61 -4.71
N LEU A 49 16.18 2.68 -4.53
CA LEU A 49 16.38 1.25 -4.82
C LEU A 49 16.23 0.92 -6.32
N THR A 50 15.44 1.68 -7.06
CA THR A 50 15.09 1.37 -8.47
C THR A 50 15.63 2.36 -9.48
N ARG A 51 16.36 3.40 -9.07
CA ARG A 51 16.94 4.40 -9.98
C ARG A 51 17.96 3.82 -10.96
N ASP A 52 18.64 2.75 -10.58
CA ASP A 52 19.67 2.12 -11.41
C ASP A 52 19.03 1.17 -12.42
N VAL A 53 19.46 1.27 -13.68
CA VAL A 53 18.96 0.44 -14.77
C VAL A 53 19.53 -0.96 -14.62
N LEU A 54 18.65 -1.93 -14.40
CA LEU A 54 18.96 -3.36 -14.45
C LEU A 54 18.80 -3.89 -15.87
N THR A 55 19.53 -4.97 -16.21
CA THR A 55 19.40 -5.68 -17.48
C THR A 55 19.01 -7.14 -17.26
N GLY A 56 18.36 -7.75 -18.25
CA GLY A 56 18.02 -9.17 -18.26
C GLY A 56 17.03 -9.59 -17.17
N ASP A 57 17.30 -10.73 -16.53
CA ASP A 57 16.38 -11.39 -15.61
C ASP A 57 16.10 -10.60 -14.33
N ASP A 58 17.07 -9.80 -13.86
CA ASP A 58 16.90 -8.99 -12.66
C ASP A 58 15.89 -7.86 -12.87
N GLN A 59 15.83 -7.30 -14.09
CA GLN A 59 14.84 -6.30 -14.46
C GLN A 59 13.43 -6.89 -14.45
N LEU A 60 13.25 -8.08 -15.04
CA LEU A 60 11.97 -8.79 -15.09
C LEU A 60 11.48 -9.18 -13.70
N ARG A 61 12.37 -9.70 -12.85
CA ARG A 61 12.03 -10.06 -11.47
C ARG A 61 11.61 -8.85 -10.67
N ARG A 62 12.36 -7.75 -10.74
CA ARG A 62 12.07 -6.52 -10.00
C ARG A 62 10.78 -5.87 -10.48
N SER A 63 10.57 -5.76 -11.80
CA SER A 63 9.33 -5.18 -12.36
C SER A 63 8.10 -6.00 -11.97
N SER A 64 8.20 -7.33 -11.98
CA SER A 64 7.11 -8.21 -11.54
C SER A 64 6.73 -7.97 -10.08
N ILE A 65 7.71 -7.83 -9.18
CA ILE A 65 7.43 -7.52 -7.77
C ILE A 65 6.74 -6.15 -7.64
N ILE A 66 7.20 -5.14 -8.39
CA ILE A 66 6.60 -3.81 -8.35
C ILE A 66 5.14 -3.86 -8.81
N PHE A 67 4.87 -4.46 -9.98
CA PHE A 67 3.53 -4.46 -10.56
C PHE A 67 2.55 -5.38 -9.85
N PHE A 68 2.98 -6.54 -9.36
CA PHE A 68 2.07 -7.52 -8.76
C PHE A 68 1.94 -7.41 -7.24
N VAL A 69 2.87 -6.74 -6.55
CA VAL A 69 2.86 -6.66 -5.08
C VAL A 69 2.84 -5.22 -4.60
N VAL A 70 3.81 -4.40 -5.03
CA VAL A 70 3.98 -3.05 -4.51
C VAL A 70 2.82 -2.15 -4.93
N VAL A 71 2.49 -2.12 -6.22
CA VAL A 71 1.41 -1.27 -6.76
C VAL A 71 0.05 -1.65 -6.15
N PRO A 72 -0.39 -2.92 -6.14
CA PRO A 72 -1.64 -3.30 -5.49
C PRO A 72 -1.67 -2.97 -4.00
N GLY A 73 -0.54 -3.17 -3.30
CA GLY A 73 -0.40 -2.80 -1.89
C GLY A 73 -0.58 -1.31 -1.65
N ILE A 74 0.05 -0.45 -2.46
CA ILE A 74 -0.11 1.01 -2.38
C ILE A 74 -1.56 1.42 -2.66
N VAL A 75 -2.19 0.86 -3.70
CA VAL A 75 -3.60 1.15 -4.02
C VAL A 75 -4.50 0.77 -2.86
N SER A 76 -4.28 -0.40 -2.27
CA SER A 76 -5.02 -0.87 -1.09
C SER A 76 -4.87 0.09 0.10
N VAL A 77 -3.65 0.56 0.40
CA VAL A 77 -3.39 1.57 1.44
C VAL A 77 -4.18 2.84 1.18
N VAL A 78 -4.14 3.38 -0.04
CA VAL A 78 -4.83 4.63 -0.40
C VAL A 78 -6.34 4.48 -0.22
N LEU A 79 -6.93 3.42 -0.78
CA LEU A 79 -8.36 3.16 -0.68
C LEU A 79 -8.79 2.97 0.78
N GLY A 80 -8.01 2.22 1.55
CA GLY A 80 -8.23 2.03 2.99
C GLY A 80 -8.24 3.35 3.74
N ALA A 81 -7.22 4.18 3.56
CA ALA A 81 -7.11 5.49 4.23
C ALA A 81 -8.29 6.41 3.92
N ILE A 82 -8.70 6.49 2.65
CA ILE A 82 -9.86 7.30 2.21
C ILE A 82 -11.14 6.77 2.86
N ALA A 83 -11.37 5.46 2.81
CA ALA A 83 -12.55 4.84 3.41
C ALA A 83 -12.61 5.07 4.93
N GLY A 84 -11.45 4.95 5.61
CA GLY A 84 -11.34 5.16 7.05
C GLY A 84 -11.61 6.61 7.44
N PHE A 85 -11.00 7.55 6.72
CA PHE A 85 -11.25 8.98 6.89
C PHE A 85 -12.72 9.33 6.69
N TRP A 86 -13.33 8.83 5.61
CA TRP A 86 -14.74 9.06 5.31
C TRP A 86 -15.67 8.55 6.42
N GLU A 87 -15.39 7.37 6.98
CA GLU A 87 -16.12 6.84 8.12
C GLU A 87 -15.94 7.72 9.38
N ALA A 88 -14.71 8.16 9.68
CA ALA A 88 -14.45 9.07 10.78
C ALA A 88 -15.19 10.41 10.63
N HIS A 89 -15.26 10.93 9.40
CA HIS A 89 -15.96 12.17 9.10
C HIS A 89 -17.48 12.02 9.28
N ARG A 90 -18.08 10.95 8.73
CA ARG A 90 -19.53 10.67 8.88
C ARG A 90 -19.99 10.51 10.32
N ARG A 91 -19.13 10.03 11.23
CA ARG A 91 -19.47 9.88 12.66
C ARG A 91 -19.46 11.19 13.45
N ARG A 92 -18.88 12.25 12.88
CA ARG A 92 -18.74 13.57 13.51
C ARG A 92 -19.79 14.56 13.01
N LEU A 93 -20.54 14.20 11.95
CA LEU A 93 -21.74 14.87 11.47
C LEU A 93 -22.97 14.29 12.17
#